data_AF-X1BP74-F1
#
_entry.id   AF-X1BP74-F1
#
_cell.length_a   1.000
_cell.length_b   1.000
_cell.length_c   1.000
_cell.angle_alpha   90.00
_cell.angle_beta   90.00
_cell.angle_gamma   90.00
#
_symmetry.space_group_name_H-M   'P 1'
#
loop_
_entity.id
_entity.type
_entity.pdbx_description
1 polymer ?
#
loop_
_entity_poly.entity_id
_entity_poly.type
_entity_poly.pdbx_seq_one_letter_code
_entity_poly.pdbx_strand_id
1 'polypeptide(L)'
;LIYVNPEGPNGEPSAVASGRDIRETFARMAMNDEETVALVAGGHTFGKCHGAGDPALVGPEPEGASIEEQGLGWTSSFGSGKGEDTISSGIEGAWTPNPTQWDMGYFDMLFGYDWDLVKSPAGAWQWVPVNPDEKDLAPPAHDPPKRVTTIMTTADLAMRMDPIYEPISRRFHENLEEFTDAFARAWFKLTHRDMGPCSRYLGPEVPAEELIWQDPVPAIDHELIDAQEIADLKGAILASGLSISELISTAWASASTFRGSDKRGGANGARIRLTPQK
;
A
#
# COMPACT_ATOMS: atom_id res chain seq x y z
N LEU A 1 -5.09 -0.97 12.65
CA LEU A 1 -5.21 -1.55 11.29
C LEU A 1 -4.71 -0.53 10.28
N ILE A 2 -4.18 -0.94 9.12
CA ILE A 2 -4.02 -0.05 7.96
C ILE A 2 -4.83 -0.52 6.74
N TYR A 3 -5.03 -1.82 6.52
CA TYR A 3 -6.03 -2.31 5.55
C TYR A 3 -6.89 -3.40 6.17
N VAL A 4 -6.24 -4.46 6.65
CA VAL A 4 -6.88 -5.61 7.30
C VAL A 4 -6.29 -5.87 8.68
N ASN A 5 -6.93 -6.76 9.44
CA ASN A 5 -6.38 -7.30 10.68
C ASN A 5 -5.27 -8.32 10.36
N PRO A 6 -4.02 -8.12 10.84
CA PRO A 6 -2.90 -9.02 10.54
C PRO A 6 -3.10 -10.43 11.13
N GLU A 7 -3.91 -10.57 12.17
CA GLU A 7 -4.26 -11.86 12.77
C GLU A 7 -5.35 -12.61 11.96
N GLY A 8 -6.01 -11.93 11.02
CA GLY A 8 -7.12 -12.43 10.22
C GLY A 8 -8.48 -11.81 10.59
N PRO A 9 -9.56 -12.10 9.84
CA PRO A 9 -10.85 -11.42 10.00
C PRO A 9 -11.38 -11.57 11.42
N ASN A 10 -11.66 -10.44 12.08
CA ASN A 10 -12.09 -10.38 13.49
C ASN A 10 -11.11 -11.03 14.51
N GLY A 11 -9.83 -11.16 14.15
CA GLY A 11 -8.83 -11.83 14.99
C GLY A 11 -8.81 -13.36 14.83
N GLU A 12 -9.55 -13.90 13.87
CA GLU A 12 -9.55 -15.34 13.56
C GLU A 12 -8.48 -15.66 12.50
N PRO A 13 -7.53 -16.58 12.78
CA PRO A 13 -6.37 -16.86 11.93
C PRO A 13 -6.71 -17.72 10.70
N SER A 14 -7.66 -17.26 9.88
CA SER A 14 -8.04 -17.85 8.61
C SER A 14 -7.38 -17.12 7.44
N ALA A 15 -6.31 -17.70 6.89
CA ALA A 15 -5.55 -17.13 5.78
C ALA A 15 -6.41 -16.90 4.52
N VAL A 16 -7.24 -17.88 4.13
CA VAL A 16 -8.11 -17.74 2.95
C VAL A 16 -9.18 -16.67 3.15
N ALA A 17 -9.72 -16.52 4.37
CA ALA A 17 -10.65 -15.44 4.67
C ALA A 17 -9.94 -14.08 4.68
N SER A 18 -8.72 -14.01 5.23
CA SER A 18 -7.86 -12.82 5.18
C SER A 18 -7.59 -12.38 3.74
N GLY A 19 -7.30 -13.31 2.81
CA GLY A 19 -7.11 -13.02 1.38
C GLY A 19 -8.27 -12.26 0.73
N ARG A 20 -9.52 -12.55 1.14
CA ARG A 20 -10.71 -11.83 0.66
C ARG A 20 -10.74 -10.39 1.16
N ASP A 21 -10.49 -10.18 2.44
CA ASP A 21 -10.48 -8.85 3.04
C ASP A 21 -9.32 -8.01 2.49
N ILE A 22 -8.16 -8.61 2.27
CA ILE A 22 -7.00 -7.96 1.65
C ILE A 22 -7.39 -7.47 0.26
N ARG A 23 -7.96 -8.34 -0.57
CA ARG A 23 -8.36 -7.98 -1.94
C ARG A 23 -9.32 -6.81 -1.97
N GLU A 24 -10.37 -6.86 -1.15
CA GLU A 24 -11.39 -5.81 -1.13
C GLU A 24 -10.81 -4.47 -0.66
N THR A 25 -10.00 -4.49 0.39
CA THR A 25 -9.43 -3.26 0.97
C THR A 25 -8.38 -2.62 0.07
N PHE A 26 -7.51 -3.43 -0.56
CA PHE A 26 -6.54 -2.95 -1.54
C PHE A 26 -7.20 -2.45 -2.83
N ALA A 27 -8.25 -3.12 -3.31
CA ALA A 27 -9.03 -2.66 -4.47
C ALA A 27 -9.65 -1.28 -4.22
N ARG A 28 -10.22 -1.04 -3.03
CA ARG A 28 -10.73 0.28 -2.61
C ARG A 28 -9.65 1.36 -2.53
N MET A 29 -8.40 0.94 -2.47
CA MET A 29 -7.21 1.79 -2.44
C MET A 29 -6.51 1.81 -3.79
N ALA A 30 -7.22 1.43 -4.85
CA ALA A 30 -6.74 1.42 -6.23
C ALA A 30 -5.53 0.51 -6.47
N MET A 31 -5.42 -0.61 -5.76
CA MET A 31 -4.43 -1.67 -6.01
C MET A 31 -5.13 -2.94 -6.49
N ASN A 32 -4.65 -3.53 -7.59
CA ASN A 32 -5.12 -4.82 -8.09
C ASN A 32 -4.41 -5.99 -7.38
N ASP A 33 -4.75 -7.24 -7.74
CA ASP A 33 -4.18 -8.42 -7.08
C ASP A 33 -2.64 -8.49 -7.21
N GLU A 34 -2.08 -8.18 -8.37
CA GLU A 34 -0.63 -8.22 -8.61
C GLU A 34 0.11 -7.13 -7.83
N GLU A 35 -0.40 -5.90 -7.85
CA GLU A 35 0.12 -4.77 -7.07
C GLU A 35 0.04 -5.06 -5.57
N THR A 36 -1.02 -5.76 -5.13
CA THR A 36 -1.22 -6.14 -3.72
C THR A 36 -0.17 -7.15 -3.26
N VAL A 37 0.03 -8.24 -4.02
CA VAL A 37 1.07 -9.23 -3.69
C VAL A 37 2.44 -8.56 -3.70
N ALA A 38 2.73 -7.73 -4.69
CA ALA A 38 4.01 -7.03 -4.78
C ALA A 38 4.26 -6.12 -3.58
N LEU A 39 3.26 -5.33 -3.15
CA LEU A 39 3.38 -4.44 -1.99
C LEU A 39 3.55 -5.20 -0.67
N VAL A 40 2.77 -6.27 -0.45
CA VAL A 40 2.85 -7.06 0.79
C VAL A 40 4.20 -7.76 0.87
N ALA A 41 4.56 -8.54 -0.15
CA ALA A 41 5.82 -9.28 -0.15
C ALA A 41 7.03 -8.35 -0.15
N GLY A 42 6.99 -7.26 -0.94
CA GLY A 42 8.10 -6.31 -1.03
C GLY A 42 8.29 -5.52 0.25
N GLY A 43 7.19 -5.12 0.91
CA GLY A 43 7.25 -4.47 2.22
C GLY A 43 7.79 -5.40 3.30
N HIS A 44 7.25 -6.62 3.39
CA HIS A 44 7.64 -7.62 4.38
C HIS A 44 8.93 -8.38 4.04
N THR A 45 9.61 -8.03 2.95
CA THR A 45 11.02 -8.41 2.73
C THR A 45 11.95 -7.72 3.76
N PHE A 46 11.48 -6.61 4.37
CA PHE A 46 12.24 -5.82 5.32
C PHE A 46 11.64 -5.83 6.74
N GLY A 47 12.51 -5.68 7.73
CA GLY A 47 12.16 -5.37 9.11
C GLY A 47 11.54 -6.55 9.88
N LYS A 48 10.78 -6.18 10.91
CA LYS A 48 10.11 -7.11 11.83
C LYS A 48 8.86 -6.47 12.45
N CYS A 49 8.01 -7.32 13.01
CA CYS A 49 6.95 -6.93 13.94
C CYS A 49 7.49 -6.83 15.38
N HIS A 50 6.79 -6.08 16.25
CA HIS A 50 7.19 -5.84 17.64
C HIS A 50 6.03 -6.13 18.62
N GLY A 51 6.26 -7.05 19.54
CA GLY A 51 5.31 -7.66 20.47
C GLY A 51 6.04 -8.38 21.61
N ALA A 52 7.08 -7.75 22.15
CA ALA A 52 7.99 -8.34 23.14
C ALA A 52 7.33 -8.74 24.48
N GLY A 53 6.16 -8.18 24.81
CA GLY A 53 5.49 -8.40 26.08
C GLY A 53 4.02 -7.98 26.09
N ASP A 54 3.44 -7.95 27.29
CA ASP A 54 2.01 -7.68 27.50
C ASP A 54 1.60 -6.29 26.96
N PRO A 55 0.66 -6.22 26.00
CA PRO A 55 0.21 -4.95 25.43
C PRO A 55 -0.49 -4.05 26.46
N ALA A 56 -0.95 -4.58 27.61
CA ALA A 56 -1.50 -3.79 28.71
C ALA A 56 -0.46 -2.86 29.37
N LEU A 57 0.84 -3.07 29.10
CA LEU A 57 1.93 -2.24 29.59
C LEU A 57 2.26 -1.05 28.67
N VAL A 58 1.58 -0.95 27.53
CA VAL A 58 1.71 0.17 26.58
C VAL A 58 0.74 1.28 26.99
N GLY A 59 1.28 2.48 27.21
CA GLY A 59 0.51 3.66 27.59
C GLY A 59 -0.40 4.21 26.47
N PRO A 60 -1.11 5.31 26.74
CA PRO A 60 -2.01 5.95 25.77
C PRO A 60 -1.31 6.36 24.47
N GLU A 61 -2.08 6.42 23.38
CA GLU A 61 -1.66 6.97 22.10
C GLU A 61 -1.29 8.46 22.21
N PRO A 62 -0.58 9.06 21.23
CA PRO A 62 -0.07 10.43 21.32
C PRO A 62 -1.07 11.52 21.73
N GLU A 63 -2.33 11.43 21.28
CA GLU A 63 -3.39 12.41 21.64
C GLU A 63 -3.98 12.17 23.05
N GLY A 64 -3.79 10.98 23.61
CA GLY A 64 -4.16 10.63 24.98
C GLY A 64 -2.99 10.62 25.97
N ALA A 65 -1.77 10.83 25.48
CA ALA A 65 -0.53 10.81 26.25
C ALA A 65 -0.37 12.09 27.09
N SER A 66 0.53 12.03 28.08
CA SER A 66 0.78 13.21 28.91
C SER A 66 1.63 14.26 28.18
N ILE A 67 1.47 15.54 28.55
CA ILE A 67 2.16 16.64 27.86
C ILE A 67 3.69 16.52 27.92
N GLU A 68 4.25 15.93 28.99
CA GLU A 68 5.69 15.69 29.12
C GLU A 68 6.26 14.70 28.09
N GLU A 69 5.41 13.91 27.43
CA GLU A 69 5.82 13.03 26.32
C GLU A 69 6.01 13.81 25.01
N GLN A 70 5.71 15.11 25.00
CA GLN A 70 6.05 16.05 23.93
C GLN A 70 5.54 15.62 22.54
N GLY A 71 4.31 15.09 22.51
CA GLY A 71 3.65 14.63 21.28
C GLY A 71 4.00 13.21 20.85
N LEU A 72 4.77 12.48 21.67
CA LEU A 72 4.89 11.03 21.58
C LEU A 72 3.78 10.36 22.41
N GLY A 73 3.61 9.05 22.20
CA GLY A 73 2.71 8.21 22.97
C GLY A 73 3.14 6.75 22.86
N TRP A 74 2.28 5.85 23.35
CA TRP A 74 2.56 4.42 23.48
C TRP A 74 3.82 4.12 24.29
N THR A 75 4.16 5.00 25.25
CA THR A 75 5.28 4.76 26.16
C THR A 75 5.04 3.45 26.91
N SER A 76 5.96 2.50 26.73
CA SER A 76 5.85 1.16 27.31
C SER A 76 6.56 1.09 28.65
N SER A 77 5.88 0.48 29.63
CA SER A 77 6.45 0.13 30.94
C SER A 77 7.06 -1.28 30.98
N PHE A 78 6.99 -2.02 29.87
CA PHE A 78 7.59 -3.35 29.74
C PHE A 78 9.12 -3.24 29.54
N GLY A 79 9.89 -3.81 30.45
CA GLY A 79 11.36 -3.79 30.38
C GLY A 79 11.90 -2.36 30.26
N SER A 80 12.71 -2.12 29.23
CA SER A 80 13.22 -0.79 28.88
C SER A 80 12.26 0.06 28.02
N GLY A 81 11.16 -0.54 27.54
CA GLY A 81 10.16 0.08 26.68
C GLY A 81 10.60 0.35 25.24
N LYS A 82 11.79 -0.12 24.84
CA LYS A 82 12.41 0.13 23.53
C LYS A 82 13.40 -0.97 23.18
N GLY A 83 13.90 -0.96 21.95
CA GLY A 83 14.85 -1.96 21.47
C GLY A 83 14.23 -3.37 21.48
N GLU A 84 14.86 -4.32 22.17
CA GLU A 84 14.33 -5.68 22.33
C GLU A 84 12.99 -5.73 23.11
N ASP A 85 12.70 -4.72 23.94
CA ASP A 85 11.46 -4.65 24.71
C ASP A 85 10.36 -3.85 23.99
N THR A 86 10.54 -3.56 22.70
CA THR A 86 9.57 -2.78 21.92
C THR A 86 8.27 -3.57 21.75
N ILE A 87 7.14 -2.89 21.98
CA ILE A 87 5.80 -3.41 21.71
C ILE A 87 5.11 -2.42 20.78
N SER A 88 4.58 -2.91 19.66
CA SER A 88 3.81 -2.12 18.70
C SER A 88 2.55 -2.87 18.28
N SER A 89 2.63 -3.79 17.31
CA SER A 89 1.47 -4.56 16.85
C SER A 89 1.07 -5.69 17.81
N GLY A 90 1.99 -6.13 18.68
CA GLY A 90 1.82 -7.33 19.50
C GLY A 90 2.22 -8.62 18.78
N ILE A 91 2.44 -8.59 17.46
CA ILE A 91 3.09 -9.70 16.74
C ILE A 91 4.60 -9.53 16.90
N GLU A 92 5.36 -10.62 17.04
CA GLU A 92 6.79 -10.57 17.32
C GLU A 92 7.58 -11.46 16.36
N GLY A 93 8.53 -10.85 15.64
CA GLY A 93 9.47 -11.57 14.79
C GLY A 93 9.68 -10.91 13.42
N ALA A 94 10.78 -11.29 12.77
CA ALA A 94 11.10 -10.88 11.40
C ALA A 94 10.51 -11.88 10.39
N TRP A 95 10.18 -11.41 9.19
CA TRP A 95 9.72 -12.28 8.11
C TRP A 95 10.86 -13.05 7.45
N THR A 96 12.04 -12.41 7.34
CA THR A 96 13.16 -12.92 6.54
C THR A 96 14.42 -13.14 7.40
N PRO A 97 15.35 -14.02 6.97
CA PRO A 97 16.66 -14.16 7.61
C PRO A 97 17.56 -12.93 7.45
N ASN A 98 17.29 -12.08 6.45
CA ASN A 98 18.04 -10.86 6.14
C ASN A 98 17.14 -9.60 6.19
N PRO A 99 16.65 -9.14 7.36
CA PRO A 99 15.61 -8.10 7.46
C PRO A 99 15.98 -6.71 6.90
N THR A 100 17.21 -6.51 6.43
CA THR A 100 17.71 -5.21 5.95
C THR A 100 18.20 -5.26 4.50
N GLN A 101 17.88 -6.35 3.79
CA GLN A 101 18.33 -6.60 2.42
C GLN A 101 17.14 -6.86 1.50
N TRP A 102 17.18 -6.29 0.30
CA TRP A 102 16.28 -6.69 -0.78
C TRP A 102 16.75 -8.01 -1.38
N ASP A 103 15.96 -9.06 -1.20
CA ASP A 103 16.19 -10.39 -1.76
C ASP A 103 14.86 -11.16 -1.86
N MET A 104 14.90 -12.46 -2.15
CA MET A 104 13.72 -13.33 -2.19
C MET A 104 13.33 -13.93 -0.85
N GLY A 105 13.95 -13.47 0.26
CA GLY A 105 13.82 -14.08 1.57
C GLY A 105 12.36 -14.21 2.03
N TYR A 106 11.48 -13.26 1.72
CA TYR A 106 10.06 -13.36 2.06
C TYR A 106 9.41 -14.58 1.39
N PHE A 107 9.58 -14.75 0.07
CA PHE A 107 8.99 -15.86 -0.66
C PHE A 107 9.69 -17.19 -0.37
N ASP A 108 11.01 -17.18 -0.19
CA ASP A 108 11.80 -18.35 0.23
C ASP A 108 11.26 -18.92 1.54
N MET A 109 11.00 -18.05 2.54
CA MET A 109 10.37 -18.46 3.79
C MET A 109 8.93 -18.94 3.55
N LEU A 110 8.11 -18.12 2.88
CA LEU A 110 6.68 -18.38 2.70
C LEU A 110 6.39 -19.74 2.06
N PHE A 111 7.14 -20.13 1.03
CA PHE A 111 6.97 -21.37 0.30
C PHE A 111 7.89 -22.51 0.74
N GLY A 112 9.01 -22.22 1.41
CA GLY A 112 10.00 -23.21 1.81
C GLY A 112 9.61 -24.07 3.01
N TYR A 113 8.62 -23.64 3.80
CA TYR A 113 8.25 -24.28 5.06
C TYR A 113 6.77 -24.59 5.17
N ASP A 114 6.41 -25.61 5.95
CA ASP A 114 5.09 -25.69 6.56
C ASP A 114 5.04 -24.78 7.80
N TRP A 115 3.84 -24.39 8.24
CA TRP A 115 3.65 -23.33 9.23
C TRP A 115 2.78 -23.79 10.40
N ASP A 116 3.29 -23.63 11.63
CA ASP A 116 2.55 -23.84 12.87
C ASP A 116 1.92 -22.53 13.36
N LEU A 117 0.64 -22.57 13.71
CA LEU A 117 -0.07 -21.44 14.31
C LEU A 117 0.25 -21.34 15.81
N VAL A 118 0.76 -20.20 16.24
CA VAL A 118 1.18 -19.95 17.63
C VAL A 118 0.69 -18.60 18.14
N LYS A 119 0.88 -18.36 19.44
CA LYS A 119 0.73 -17.04 20.05
C LYS A 119 2.09 -16.38 20.24
N SER A 120 2.17 -15.09 19.92
CA SER A 120 3.31 -14.22 20.23
C SER A 120 3.50 -14.08 21.76
N PRO A 121 4.62 -13.51 22.23
CA PRO A 121 4.79 -13.17 23.65
C PRO A 121 3.69 -12.23 24.19
N ALA A 122 3.12 -11.39 23.31
CA ALA A 122 2.01 -10.50 23.62
C ALA A 122 0.62 -11.16 23.47
N GLY A 123 0.54 -12.42 23.06
CA GLY A 123 -0.72 -13.15 22.89
C GLY A 123 -1.43 -12.96 21.54
N ALA A 124 -0.78 -12.36 20.55
CA ALA A 124 -1.31 -12.22 19.18
C ALA A 124 -1.12 -13.51 18.37
N TRP A 125 -2.04 -13.84 17.45
CA TRP A 125 -1.86 -14.94 16.51
C TRP A 125 -0.76 -14.63 15.48
N GLN A 126 0.15 -15.58 15.30
CA GLN A 126 1.18 -15.55 14.26
C GLN A 126 1.58 -16.97 13.86
N TRP A 127 2.32 -17.10 12.76
CA TRP A 127 2.75 -18.38 12.22
C TRP A 127 4.26 -18.48 12.30
N VAL A 128 4.78 -19.65 12.69
CA VAL A 128 6.22 -19.96 12.73
C VAL A 128 6.52 -21.14 11.80
N PRO A 129 7.69 -21.17 11.14
CA PRO A 129 8.06 -22.29 10.29
C PRO A 129 8.23 -23.56 11.13
N VAL A 130 7.77 -24.69 10.59
CA VAL A 130 7.96 -26.02 11.18
C VAL A 130 9.41 -26.46 10.94
N ASN A 131 10.16 -26.71 12.04
CA ASN A 131 11.56 -27.16 12.00
C ASN A 131 12.47 -26.34 11.06
N PRO A 132 12.64 -25.02 11.28
CA PRO A 132 13.44 -24.17 10.40
C PRO A 132 14.92 -24.56 10.40
N ASP A 133 15.55 -24.45 9.23
CA ASP A 133 17.01 -24.55 9.13
C ASP A 133 17.67 -23.39 9.89
N GLU A 134 18.84 -23.62 10.50
CA GLU A 134 19.55 -22.60 11.28
C GLU A 134 19.92 -21.35 10.45
N LYS A 135 20.16 -21.52 9.15
CA LYS A 135 20.44 -20.42 8.20
C LYS A 135 19.24 -19.50 7.99
N ASP A 136 18.03 -20.01 8.22
CA ASP A 136 16.77 -19.32 7.96
C ASP A 136 16.19 -18.68 9.24
N LEU A 137 16.94 -18.75 10.33
CA LEU A 137 16.71 -17.94 11.52
C LEU A 137 17.22 -16.50 11.31
N ALA A 138 16.45 -15.53 11.76
CA ALA A 138 16.82 -14.13 11.69
C ALA A 138 17.85 -13.76 12.76
N PRO A 139 18.73 -12.77 12.49
CA PRO A 139 19.44 -12.10 13.57
C PRO A 139 18.43 -11.32 14.45
N PRO A 140 18.61 -11.28 15.76
CA PRO A 140 17.90 -10.35 16.64
C PRO A 140 18.27 -8.91 16.28
N ALA A 141 17.37 -7.98 16.59
CA ALA A 141 17.49 -6.59 16.15
C ALA A 141 18.59 -5.81 16.89
N HIS A 142 18.88 -6.16 18.15
CA HIS A 142 19.78 -5.41 19.03
C HIS A 142 20.77 -6.28 19.83
N ASP A 143 20.64 -7.62 19.85
CA ASP A 143 21.55 -8.54 20.57
C ASP A 143 22.24 -9.57 19.64
N PRO A 144 23.33 -9.18 18.93
CA PRO A 144 23.92 -9.94 17.82
C PRO A 144 24.24 -11.44 18.00
N PRO A 145 24.63 -11.97 19.18
CA PRO A 145 25.02 -13.38 19.30
C PRO A 145 23.85 -14.37 19.28
N LYS A 146 22.59 -13.94 19.34
CA LYS A 146 21.44 -14.85 19.30
C LYS A 146 20.91 -15.01 17.87
N ARG A 147 20.11 -16.03 17.63
CA ARG A 147 19.29 -16.22 16.43
C ARG A 147 17.85 -16.39 16.87
N VAL A 148 16.90 -15.83 16.13
CA VAL A 148 15.47 -15.87 16.48
C VAL A 148 14.66 -16.44 15.31
N THR A 149 13.58 -17.15 15.64
CA THR A 149 12.68 -17.73 14.66
C THR A 149 11.98 -16.64 13.85
N THR A 150 11.95 -16.80 12.53
CA THR A 150 11.15 -15.96 11.64
C THR A 150 9.66 -16.25 11.78
N ILE A 151 8.83 -15.35 11.28
CA ILE A 151 7.38 -15.44 11.39
C ILE A 151 6.70 -15.10 10.08
N MET A 152 5.43 -15.46 9.98
CA MET A 152 4.48 -14.90 9.05
C MET A 152 3.20 -14.50 9.78
N THR A 153 2.52 -13.46 9.31
CA THR A 153 1.18 -13.12 9.79
C THR A 153 0.12 -13.96 9.07
N THR A 154 -1.13 -13.96 9.56
CA THR A 154 -2.24 -14.61 8.83
C THR A 154 -2.45 -13.96 7.45
N ALA A 155 -2.20 -12.65 7.34
CA ALA A 155 -2.28 -11.92 6.07
C ALA A 155 -1.18 -12.36 5.09
N ASP A 156 0.02 -12.69 5.57
CA ASP A 156 1.11 -13.20 4.74
C ASP A 156 0.79 -14.61 4.21
N LEU A 157 0.27 -15.49 5.07
CA LEU A 157 -0.17 -16.83 4.66
C LEU A 157 -1.26 -16.76 3.58
N ALA A 158 -2.05 -15.69 3.53
CA ALA A 158 -3.03 -15.49 2.46
C ALA A 158 -2.37 -15.37 1.08
N MET A 159 -1.15 -14.83 0.98
CA MET A 159 -0.41 -14.73 -0.28
C MET A 159 -0.09 -16.12 -0.86
N ARG A 160 0.07 -17.13 0.00
CA ARG A 160 0.27 -18.53 -0.39
C ARG A 160 -1.02 -19.34 -0.50
N MET A 161 -2.02 -19.06 0.32
CA MET A 161 -3.20 -19.93 0.47
C MET A 161 -4.42 -19.46 -0.32
N ASP A 162 -4.50 -18.19 -0.69
CA ASP A 162 -5.59 -17.68 -1.51
C ASP A 162 -5.37 -18.09 -2.99
N PRO A 163 -6.40 -18.65 -3.66
CA PRO A 163 -6.25 -19.20 -5.02
C PRO A 163 -5.94 -18.16 -6.11
N ILE A 164 -6.13 -16.86 -5.84
CA ILE A 164 -5.78 -15.77 -6.76
C ILE A 164 -4.37 -15.27 -6.48
N TYR A 165 -3.99 -15.14 -5.21
CA TYR A 165 -2.64 -14.65 -4.84
C TYR A 165 -1.55 -15.70 -4.97
N GLU A 166 -1.86 -16.97 -4.76
CA GLU A 166 -0.88 -18.06 -4.85
C GLU A 166 -0.14 -18.10 -6.20
N PRO A 167 -0.83 -18.10 -7.37
CA PRO A 167 -0.12 -18.17 -8.65
C PRO A 167 0.71 -16.92 -8.93
N ILE A 168 0.28 -15.75 -8.44
CA ILE A 168 1.04 -14.49 -8.55
C ILE A 168 2.30 -14.57 -7.68
N SER A 169 2.14 -14.98 -6.42
CA SER A 169 3.24 -15.14 -5.47
C SER A 169 4.26 -16.16 -5.94
N ARG A 170 3.82 -17.29 -6.49
CA ARG A 170 4.70 -18.32 -7.04
C ARG A 170 5.47 -17.80 -8.26
N ARG A 171 4.80 -17.11 -9.17
CA ARG A 171 5.46 -16.47 -10.33
C ARG A 171 6.52 -15.47 -9.89
N PHE A 172 6.21 -14.61 -8.91
CA PHE A 172 7.19 -13.68 -8.35
C PHE A 172 8.33 -14.42 -7.67
N HIS A 173 8.07 -15.47 -6.89
CA HIS A 173 9.13 -16.28 -6.26
C HIS A 173 10.12 -16.87 -7.29
N GLU A 174 9.64 -17.25 -8.46
CA GLU A 174 10.46 -17.78 -9.55
C GLU A 174 11.18 -16.69 -10.36
N ASN A 175 10.85 -15.40 -10.16
CA ASN A 175 11.34 -14.29 -10.99
C ASN A 175 11.56 -12.98 -10.21
N LEU A 176 12.80 -12.76 -9.75
CA LEU A 176 13.21 -11.57 -8.99
C LEU A 176 13.06 -10.27 -9.78
N GLU A 177 13.36 -10.28 -11.07
CA GLU A 177 13.29 -9.06 -11.89
C GLU A 177 11.85 -8.57 -12.03
N GLU A 178 10.92 -9.50 -12.28
CA GLU A 178 9.49 -9.20 -12.38
C GLU A 178 8.90 -8.73 -11.05
N PHE A 179 9.25 -9.40 -9.95
CA PHE A 179 8.86 -8.96 -8.61
C PHE A 179 9.39 -7.55 -8.28
N THR A 180 10.65 -7.28 -8.63
CA THR A 180 11.29 -5.98 -8.39
C THR A 180 10.62 -4.86 -9.18
N ASP A 181 10.32 -5.06 -10.47
CA ASP A 181 9.60 -4.07 -11.28
C ASP A 181 8.17 -3.83 -10.77
N ALA A 182 7.43 -4.91 -10.47
CA ALA A 182 6.07 -4.83 -9.95
C ALA A 182 6.02 -4.08 -8.61
N PHE A 183 6.93 -4.38 -7.68
CA PHE A 183 7.03 -3.69 -6.40
C PHE A 183 7.41 -2.22 -6.59
N ALA A 184 8.39 -1.89 -7.42
CA ALA A 184 8.80 -0.52 -7.67
C ALA A 184 7.65 0.33 -8.23
N ARG A 185 6.91 -0.20 -9.20
CA ARG A 185 5.74 0.48 -9.79
C ARG A 185 4.58 0.62 -8.82
N ALA A 186 4.27 -0.44 -8.05
CA ALA A 186 3.20 -0.41 -7.06
C ALA A 186 3.53 0.54 -5.90
N TRP A 187 4.78 0.58 -5.44
CA TRP A 187 5.26 1.52 -4.43
C TRP A 187 5.22 2.97 -4.91
N PHE A 188 5.64 3.23 -6.16
CA PHE A 188 5.52 4.55 -6.77
C PHE A 188 4.05 4.99 -6.83
N LYS A 189 3.15 4.12 -7.30
CA LYS A 189 1.71 4.38 -7.30
C LYS A 189 1.15 4.64 -5.90
N LEU A 190 1.51 3.82 -4.90
CA LEU A 190 1.06 3.96 -3.52
C LEU A 190 1.35 5.37 -2.98
N THR A 191 2.55 5.87 -3.25
CA THR A 191 3.07 7.14 -2.70
C THR A 191 2.71 8.37 -3.52
N HIS A 192 2.06 8.21 -4.68
CA HIS A 192 1.75 9.32 -5.59
C HIS A 192 0.29 9.35 -6.10
N ARG A 193 -0.52 8.32 -5.81
CA ARG A 193 -1.91 8.18 -6.32
C ARG A 193 -2.87 9.32 -5.97
N ASP A 194 -2.57 10.12 -4.94
CA ASP A 194 -3.37 11.25 -4.47
C ASP A 194 -2.80 12.63 -4.88
N MET A 195 -1.73 12.63 -5.68
CA MET A 195 -1.11 13.84 -6.20
C MET A 195 -1.80 14.38 -7.46
N GLY A 196 -2.70 13.64 -8.09
CA GLY A 196 -3.38 14.08 -9.31
C GLY A 196 -2.44 14.17 -10.53
N PRO A 197 -2.68 15.12 -11.46
CA PRO A 197 -1.95 15.18 -12.73
C PRO A 197 -0.43 15.37 -12.57
N CYS A 198 0.36 14.75 -13.45
CA CYS A 198 1.83 14.80 -13.46
C CYS A 198 2.41 16.22 -13.47
N SER A 199 1.68 17.20 -14.01
CA SER A 199 2.05 18.63 -13.93
C SER A 199 2.30 19.16 -12.50
N ARG A 200 1.86 18.44 -11.46
CA ARG A 200 2.09 18.78 -10.05
C ARG A 200 3.37 18.16 -9.47
N TYR A 201 4.00 17.23 -10.19
CA TYR A 201 5.16 16.49 -9.70
C TYR A 201 6.39 17.37 -9.91
N LEU A 202 7.27 17.41 -8.91
CA LEU A 202 8.41 18.32 -8.86
C LEU A 202 9.68 17.56 -8.48
N GLY A 203 10.82 18.03 -8.97
CA GLY A 203 12.13 17.46 -8.66
C GLY A 203 12.72 16.60 -9.78
N PRO A 204 14.01 16.25 -9.67
CA PRO A 204 14.74 15.57 -10.74
C PRO A 204 14.43 14.07 -10.86
N GLU A 205 13.75 13.47 -9.89
CA GLU A 205 13.43 12.04 -9.84
C GLU A 205 12.05 11.70 -10.41
N VAL A 206 11.31 12.70 -10.91
CA VAL A 206 10.02 12.45 -11.57
C VAL A 206 10.27 11.62 -12.83
N PRO A 207 9.67 10.41 -12.95
CA PRO A 207 9.92 9.55 -14.10
C PRO A 207 9.38 10.18 -15.39
N ALA A 208 10.06 9.92 -16.50
CA ALA A 208 9.61 10.35 -17.82
C ALA A 208 8.41 9.55 -18.34
N GLU A 209 8.20 8.34 -17.82
CA GLU A 209 7.04 7.50 -18.15
C GLU A 209 5.78 8.03 -17.46
N GLU A 210 4.74 8.31 -18.23
CA GLU A 210 3.39 8.58 -17.71
C GLU A 210 2.62 7.27 -17.54
N LEU A 211 2.04 7.07 -16.37
CA LEU A 211 1.31 5.86 -16.01
C LEU A 211 -0.19 6.09 -16.08
N ILE A 212 -0.94 5.09 -16.54
CA ILE A 212 -2.38 5.23 -16.81
C ILE A 212 -3.20 5.70 -15.59
N TRP A 213 -2.80 5.32 -14.37
CA TRP A 213 -3.50 5.71 -13.15
C TRP A 213 -3.34 7.19 -12.79
N GLN A 214 -2.43 7.92 -13.45
CA GLN A 214 -2.25 9.37 -13.33
C GLN A 214 -3.27 10.16 -14.16
N ASP A 215 -4.16 9.48 -14.88
CA ASP A 215 -5.13 10.07 -15.82
C ASP A 215 -4.46 11.03 -16.84
N PRO A 216 -3.40 10.60 -17.56
CA PRO A 216 -2.64 11.48 -18.44
C PRO A 216 -3.51 12.14 -19.52
N VAL A 217 -3.11 13.33 -19.93
CA VAL A 217 -3.72 14.10 -21.02
C VAL A 217 -2.61 14.44 -22.00
N PRO A 218 -2.83 14.27 -23.33
CA PRO A 218 -1.81 14.59 -24.31
C PRO A 218 -1.26 16.01 -24.14
N ALA A 219 0.05 16.15 -24.35
CA ALA A 219 0.68 17.46 -24.40
C ALA A 219 0.10 18.30 -25.54
N ILE A 220 0.13 19.62 -25.39
CA ILE A 220 -0.26 20.55 -26.44
C ILE A 220 0.78 20.48 -27.56
N ASP A 221 0.33 20.16 -28.78
CA ASP A 221 1.15 20.00 -29.98
C ASP A 221 0.82 21.03 -31.08
N HIS A 222 0.03 22.05 -30.73
CA HIS A 222 -0.44 23.11 -31.62
C HIS A 222 -0.46 24.47 -30.92
N GLU A 223 -0.58 25.54 -31.69
CA GLU A 223 -0.76 26.89 -31.14
C GLU A 223 -2.11 27.00 -30.46
N LEU A 224 -2.12 27.62 -29.28
CA LEU A 224 -3.36 27.87 -28.55
C LEU A 224 -4.10 29.06 -29.16
N ILE A 225 -5.43 28.97 -29.17
CA ILE A 225 -6.30 30.05 -29.65
C ILE A 225 -6.02 31.38 -28.95
N ASP A 226 -6.00 32.45 -29.72
CA ASP A 226 -5.77 33.81 -29.25
C ASP A 226 -7.07 34.51 -28.79
N ALA A 227 -6.97 35.78 -28.39
CA ALA A 227 -8.10 36.54 -27.88
C ALA A 227 -9.21 36.78 -28.93
N GLN A 228 -8.84 36.95 -30.20
CA GLN A 228 -9.79 37.14 -31.30
C GLN A 228 -10.50 35.83 -31.61
N GLU A 229 -9.77 34.73 -31.71
CA GLU A 229 -10.32 33.39 -31.94
C GLU A 229 -11.26 32.96 -30.80
N ILE A 230 -10.93 33.28 -29.54
CA ILE A 230 -11.83 33.05 -28.39
C ILE A 230 -13.15 33.82 -28.55
N ALA A 231 -13.12 35.08 -29.01
CA ALA A 231 -14.32 35.88 -29.20
C ALA A 231 -15.21 35.31 -30.32
N ASP A 232 -14.58 34.93 -31.43
CA ASP A 232 -15.27 34.37 -32.59
C ASP A 232 -15.92 33.01 -32.27
N LEU A 233 -15.21 32.12 -31.56
CA LEU A 233 -15.73 30.83 -31.11
C LEU A 233 -16.91 30.98 -30.14
N LYS A 234 -16.87 31.94 -29.21
CA LYS A 234 -18.02 32.22 -28.32
C LYS A 234 -19.25 32.65 -29.13
N GLY A 235 -19.07 33.50 -30.14
CA GLY A 235 -20.14 33.90 -31.05
C GLY A 235 -20.74 32.70 -31.79
N ALA A 236 -19.89 31.83 -32.34
CA ALA A 236 -20.32 30.62 -33.04
C ALA A 236 -21.09 29.64 -32.14
N ILE A 237 -20.62 29.42 -30.90
CA ILE A 237 -21.30 28.55 -29.93
C ILE A 237 -22.69 29.10 -29.58
N LEU A 238 -22.82 30.41 -29.34
CA LEU A 238 -24.12 31.03 -29.04
C LEU A 238 -25.09 31.01 -30.23
N ALA A 239 -24.58 30.99 -31.46
CA ALA A 239 -25.37 30.88 -32.68
C ALA A 239 -25.69 29.42 -33.09
N SER A 240 -25.17 28.43 -32.37
CA SER A 240 -25.30 26.99 -32.73
C SER A 240 -26.73 26.42 -32.60
N GLY A 241 -27.63 27.15 -31.94
CA GLY A 241 -28.99 26.69 -31.63
C GLY A 241 -29.10 25.90 -30.32
N LEU A 242 -27.98 25.66 -29.61
CA LEU A 242 -28.00 25.12 -28.25
C LEU A 242 -28.59 26.14 -27.26
N SER A 243 -29.43 25.65 -26.36
CA SER A 243 -29.98 26.46 -25.28
C SER A 243 -28.91 26.83 -24.25
N ILE A 244 -29.13 27.94 -23.55
CA ILE A 244 -28.28 28.35 -22.42
C ILE A 244 -28.17 27.23 -21.38
N SER A 245 -29.27 26.50 -21.14
CA SER A 245 -29.30 25.39 -20.19
C SER A 245 -28.38 24.24 -20.62
N GLU A 246 -28.38 23.86 -21.90
CA GLU A 246 -27.50 22.79 -22.42
C GLU A 246 -26.03 23.19 -22.32
N LEU A 247 -25.69 24.42 -22.69
CA LEU A 247 -24.32 24.94 -22.61
C LEU A 247 -23.78 24.92 -21.17
N ILE A 248 -24.57 25.46 -20.23
CA ILE A 248 -24.19 25.51 -18.80
C ILE A 248 -24.12 24.10 -18.20
N SER A 249 -25.14 23.27 -18.46
CA SER A 249 -25.19 21.91 -17.91
C SER A 249 -24.03 21.05 -18.40
N THR A 250 -23.66 21.17 -19.67
CA THR A 250 -22.52 20.43 -20.25
C THR A 250 -21.19 20.91 -19.67
N ALA A 251 -20.97 22.22 -19.60
CA ALA A 251 -19.76 22.78 -19.00
C ALA A 251 -19.62 22.39 -17.52
N TRP A 252 -20.72 22.46 -16.76
CA TRP A 252 -20.75 22.04 -15.37
C TRP A 252 -20.48 20.55 -15.23
N ALA A 253 -21.19 19.69 -15.95
CA ALA A 253 -21.02 18.23 -15.91
C ALA A 253 -19.58 17.81 -16.21
N SER A 254 -18.86 18.55 -17.06
CA SER A 254 -17.45 18.29 -17.33
C SER A 254 -16.56 18.72 -16.16
N ALA A 255 -16.72 19.94 -15.66
CA ALA A 255 -15.86 20.51 -14.63
C ALA A 255 -16.10 19.94 -13.22
N SER A 256 -17.36 19.64 -12.87
CA SER A 256 -17.78 19.26 -11.52
C SER A 256 -17.35 17.84 -11.11
N THR A 257 -16.72 17.09 -12.01
CA THR A 257 -16.11 15.79 -11.68
C THR A 257 -14.82 15.94 -10.88
N PHE A 258 -14.24 17.15 -10.82
CA PHE A 258 -13.04 17.42 -10.04
C PHE A 258 -13.29 17.22 -8.54
N ARG A 259 -12.33 16.59 -7.86
CA ARG A 259 -12.33 16.45 -6.40
C ARG A 259 -10.97 16.82 -5.82
N GLY A 260 -10.97 17.71 -4.82
CA GLY A 260 -9.74 18.25 -4.24
C GLY A 260 -8.92 17.27 -3.40
N SER A 261 -9.51 16.14 -3.00
CA SER A 261 -8.86 15.11 -2.18
C SER A 261 -7.65 14.50 -2.90
N ASP A 262 -7.87 13.91 -4.08
CA ASP A 262 -6.82 13.27 -4.91
C ASP A 262 -6.54 14.04 -6.22
N LYS A 263 -7.24 15.17 -6.43
CA LYS A 263 -7.07 16.10 -7.57
C LYS A 263 -7.36 15.45 -8.92
N ARG A 264 -8.15 14.37 -8.95
CA ARG A 264 -8.64 13.76 -10.19
C ARG A 264 -9.91 14.46 -10.69
N GLY A 265 -10.24 14.20 -11.96
CA GLY A 265 -11.40 14.76 -12.64
C GLY A 265 -11.19 16.21 -13.11
N GLY A 266 -12.29 16.86 -13.49
CA GLY A 266 -12.29 18.21 -14.05
C GLY A 266 -12.42 18.22 -15.58
N ALA A 267 -12.45 19.43 -16.13
CA ALA A 267 -12.74 19.64 -17.56
C ALA A 267 -11.56 19.33 -18.49
N ASN A 268 -10.32 19.35 -17.99
CA ASN A 268 -9.14 19.05 -18.80
C ASN A 268 -9.18 17.59 -19.30
N GLY A 269 -8.76 17.38 -20.55
CA GLY A 269 -8.90 16.11 -21.27
C GLY A 269 -10.30 15.85 -21.85
N ALA A 270 -11.29 16.72 -21.57
CA ALA A 270 -12.66 16.62 -22.09
C ALA A 270 -13.28 15.21 -21.93
N ARG A 271 -13.04 14.58 -20.78
CA ARG A 271 -13.45 13.18 -20.52
C ARG A 271 -14.95 12.96 -20.51
N ILE A 272 -15.75 14.03 -20.45
CA ILE A 272 -17.22 13.98 -20.57
C ILE A 272 -17.69 13.24 -21.83
N ARG A 273 -16.90 13.23 -22.92
CA ARG A 273 -17.26 12.51 -24.15
C ARG A 273 -16.82 11.04 -24.18
N LEU A 274 -16.19 10.55 -23.12
CA LEU A 274 -15.60 9.22 -23.01
C LEU A 274 -16.37 8.37 -21.99
N THR A 275 -16.26 7.05 -22.09
CA THR A 275 -16.78 6.15 -21.04
C THR A 275 -15.96 6.34 -19.75
N PRO A 276 -16.59 6.34 -18.57
CA PRO A 276 -18.03 6.15 -18.31
C PRO A 276 -18.84 7.45 -18.20
N GLN A 277 -18.29 8.62 -18.55
CA GLN A 277 -18.94 9.92 -18.32
C GLN A 277 -19.97 10.35 -19.39
N LYS A 278 -19.81 9.87 -20.63
CA LYS A 278 -20.65 10.25 -21.79
C LYS A 278 -22.11 9.86 -21.71
#